data_AF-G5KFW5-F1
#
_entry.id   AF-G5KFW5-F1
#
_cell.length_a   1.000
_cell.length_b   1.000
_cell.length_c   1.000
_cell.angle_alpha   90.00
_cell.angle_beta   90.00
_cell.angle_gamma   90.00
#
_symmetry.space_group_name_H-M   'P 1'
#
loop_
_entity.id
_entity.type
_entity.pdbx_description
1 polymer ?
#
loop_
_entity_poly.entity_id
_entity_poly.type
_entity_poly.pdbx_seq_one_letter_code
_entity_poly.pdbx_strand_id
1 'polypeptide(L)'
;MHELINLTIILFSSLVAIQLSSRIGIPAVVGQLLVGIFIGPALLNWVKSDDIVSFLSEIGVILLMFLAGLEANLSLLKKYIKPSLLVAITGVLVPLLIFYGTTQLFGYEMKTSFFLWYCFCGYQCFYYC
;
A
#
# COMPACT_ATOMS: atom_id res chain seq x y z
N MET A 1 -6.07 -29.58 5.15
CA MET A 1 -7.18 -29.19 6.04
C MET A 1 -6.89 -27.87 6.77
N HIS A 2 -5.68 -27.66 7.32
CA HIS A 2 -5.32 -26.41 8.02
C HIS A 2 -5.33 -25.15 7.12
N GLU A 3 -4.87 -25.25 5.86
CA GLU A 3 -4.88 -24.14 4.88
C GLU A 3 -6.26 -23.50 4.67
N LEU A 4 -7.30 -24.34 4.56
CA LEU A 4 -8.68 -23.89 4.32
C LEU A 4 -9.23 -23.13 5.52
N ILE A 5 -8.81 -23.52 6.73
CA ILE A 5 -9.19 -22.85 7.98
C ILE A 5 -8.52 -21.48 8.06
N ASN A 6 -7.24 -21.38 7.70
CA ASN A 6 -6.53 -20.09 7.65
C ASN A 6 -7.21 -19.14 6.67
N LEU A 7 -7.50 -19.58 5.44
CA LEU A 7 -8.22 -18.77 4.45
C LEU A 7 -9.60 -18.34 4.94
N THR A 8 -10.35 -19.24 5.58
CA THR A 8 -11.68 -18.92 6.12
C THR A 8 -11.59 -17.85 7.21
N ILE A 9 -10.61 -17.95 8.12
CA ILE A 9 -10.41 -16.97 9.19
C ILE A 9 -10.01 -15.60 8.59
N ILE A 10 -9.10 -15.57 7.61
CA ILE A 10 -8.67 -14.33 6.95
C ILE A 10 -9.85 -13.67 6.23
N LEU A 11 -10.61 -14.43 5.44
CA LEU A 11 -11.77 -13.89 4.70
C LEU A 11 -12.89 -13.45 5.64
N PHE A 12 -13.21 -14.24 6.66
CA PHE A 12 -14.26 -13.89 7.62
C PHE A 12 -13.90 -12.64 8.42
N SER A 13 -12.68 -12.58 8.96
CA SER A 13 -12.22 -11.44 9.75
C SER A 13 -12.10 -10.16 8.92
N SER A 14 -11.61 -10.24 7.68
CA SER A 14 -11.55 -9.09 6.78
C SER A 14 -12.93 -8.55 6.40
N LEU A 15 -13.94 -9.41 6.22
CA LEU A 15 -15.34 -8.97 6.00
C LEU A 15 -15.91 -8.24 7.22
N VAL A 16 -15.68 -8.77 8.42
CA VAL A 16 -16.07 -8.09 9.67
C VAL A 16 -15.35 -6.74 9.80
N ALA A 17 -14.07 -6.68 9.43
CA ALA A 17 -13.27 -5.45 9.45
C ALA A 17 -13.85 -4.37 8.51
N ILE A 18 -14.24 -4.76 7.29
CA ILE A 18 -14.86 -3.85 6.32
C ILE A 18 -16.15 -3.25 6.91
N GLN A 19 -17.02 -4.11 7.46
CA GLN A 19 -18.30 -3.68 7.99
C GLN A 19 -18.14 -2.75 9.19
N LEU A 20 -17.16 -3.02 10.05
CA LEU A 20 -16.84 -2.19 11.21
C LEU A 20 -16.21 -0.86 10.80
N SER A 21 -15.26 -0.87 9.88
CA SER A 21 -14.57 0.33 9.38
C SER A 21 -15.55 1.28 8.70
N SER A 22 -16.48 0.74 7.90
CA SER A 22 -17.54 1.51 7.26
C SER A 22 -18.46 2.21 8.27
N ARG A 23 -18.70 1.60 9.43
CA ARG A 23 -19.52 2.21 10.51
C ARG A 23 -18.80 3.33 11.25
N ILE A 24 -17.48 3.21 11.42
CA ILE A 24 -16.65 4.20 12.16
C ILE A 24 -16.24 5.37 11.24
N GLY A 25 -16.47 5.27 9.93
CA GLY A 25 -16.12 6.31 8.95
C GLY A 25 -14.65 6.26 8.50
N ILE A 26 -13.98 5.11 8.69
CA ILE A 26 -12.59 4.89 8.30
C ILE A 26 -12.57 4.15 6.94
N PRO A 27 -11.62 4.44 6.02
CA PRO A 27 -11.51 3.70 4.76
C PRO A 27 -11.39 2.18 4.99
N ALA A 28 -12.19 1.39 4.27
CA ALA A 28 -12.29 -0.05 4.48
C ALA A 28 -10.93 -0.79 4.44
N VAL A 29 -10.02 -0.33 3.57
CA VAL A 29 -8.66 -0.87 3.43
C VAL A 29 -7.87 -0.76 4.73
N VAL A 30 -8.01 0.35 5.46
CA VAL A 30 -7.33 0.55 6.76
C VAL A 30 -7.83 -0.45 7.80
N GLY A 31 -9.15 -0.71 7.83
CA GLY A 31 -9.75 -1.71 8.70
C GLY A 31 -9.22 -3.12 8.43
N GLN A 32 -9.10 -3.51 7.16
CA GLN A 32 -8.54 -4.81 6.77
C GLN A 32 -7.07 -4.96 7.19
N LEU A 33 -6.26 -3.91 7.02
CA LEU A 33 -4.86 -3.91 7.46
C LEU A 33 -4.72 -4.09 8.98
N LEU A 34 -5.53 -3.37 9.76
CA LEU A 34 -5.51 -3.50 11.22
C LEU A 34 -5.83 -4.92 11.67
N VAL A 35 -6.90 -5.52 11.12
CA VAL A 35 -7.28 -6.90 11.45
C VAL A 35 -6.20 -7.89 11.04
N GLY A 36 -5.53 -7.68 9.90
CA GLY A 36 -4.36 -8.47 9.50
C GLY A 36 -3.20 -8.40 10.49
N ILE A 37 -2.90 -7.21 11.05
CA ILE A 37 -1.87 -7.03 12.08
C ILE A 37 -2.25 -7.78 13.36
N PHE A 38 -3.53 -7.71 13.77
CA PHE A 38 -4.01 -8.43 14.97
C PHE A 38 -3.95 -9.96 14.80
N ILE A 39 -4.50 -10.49 13.71
CA ILE A 39 -4.62 -11.94 13.49
C ILE A 39 -3.30 -12.58 13.06
N GLY A 40 -2.41 -11.79 12.45
CA GLY A 40 -1.11 -12.23 11.97
C GLY A 40 -0.14 -12.66 13.09
N PRO A 41 1.05 -13.13 12.70
CA PRO A 41 2.08 -13.64 13.60
C PRO A 41 2.65 -12.59 14.57
N ALA A 42 2.44 -11.30 14.28
CA ALA A 42 2.94 -10.20 15.10
C ALA A 42 2.24 -10.06 16.46
N LEU A 43 0.98 -10.50 16.59
CA LEU A 43 0.19 -10.35 17.82
C LEU A 43 -0.42 -11.67 18.30
N LEU A 44 -1.40 -12.23 17.57
CA LEU A 44 -2.12 -13.44 18.00
C LEU A 44 -1.53 -14.75 17.45
N ASN A 45 -0.74 -14.70 16.37
CA ASN A 45 -0.11 -15.87 15.73
C ASN A 45 -1.09 -17.02 15.40
N TRP A 46 -2.32 -16.64 15.07
CA TRP A 46 -3.37 -17.58 14.70
C TRP A 46 -3.23 -18.04 13.25
N VAL A 47 -2.73 -17.15 12.39
CA VAL A 47 -2.50 -17.41 10.96
C VAL A 47 -1.01 -17.35 10.70
N LYS A 48 -0.46 -18.41 10.10
CA LYS A 48 0.93 -18.48 9.64
C LYS A 48 1.01 -18.22 8.14
N SER A 49 2.17 -17.75 7.71
CA SER A 49 2.46 -17.57 6.29
C SER A 49 2.62 -18.93 5.62
N ASP A 50 1.56 -19.37 4.95
CA ASP A 50 1.56 -20.56 4.10
C ASP A 50 1.79 -20.16 2.63
N ASP A 51 2.43 -21.03 1.85
CA ASP A 51 2.81 -20.75 0.45
C ASP A 51 1.60 -20.37 -0.42
N ILE A 52 0.44 -21.00 -0.15
CA ILE A 52 -0.82 -20.72 -0.87
C ILE A 52 -1.32 -19.31 -0.59
N VAL A 53 -1.24 -18.83 0.66
CA VAL A 53 -1.68 -17.47 1.03
C VAL A 53 -0.78 -16.42 0.40
N SER A 54 0.54 -16.67 0.35
CA SER A 54 1.49 -15.78 -0.32
C SER A 54 1.21 -15.69 -1.82
N PHE A 55 1.04 -16.84 -2.49
CA PHE A 55 0.72 -16.89 -3.92
C PHE A 55 -0.60 -16.19 -4.25
N LEU A 56 -1.64 -16.41 -3.43
CA LEU A 56 -2.94 -15.77 -3.61
C LEU A 56 -2.87 -14.25 -3.39
N SER A 57 -2.04 -13.79 -2.44
CA SER A 57 -1.82 -12.37 -2.18
C SER A 57 -1.13 -11.67 -3.35
N GLU A 58 -0.13 -12.33 -3.95
CA GLU A 58 0.58 -11.82 -5.13
C GLU A 58 -0.36 -11.69 -6.34
N ILE A 59 -1.16 -12.73 -6.62
CA ILE A 59 -2.21 -12.67 -7.64
C ILE A 59 -3.22 -11.56 -7.33
N GLY A 60 -3.65 -11.44 -6.07
CA GLY A 60 -4.58 -10.41 -5.62
C GLY A 60 -4.07 -9.00 -5.92
N VAL A 61 -2.81 -8.70 -5.59
CA VAL A 61 -2.19 -7.39 -5.87
C VAL A 61 -2.11 -7.13 -7.38
N ILE A 62 -1.71 -8.14 -8.17
CA ILE A 62 -1.65 -8.00 -9.64
C ILE A 62 -3.04 -7.69 -10.21
N LEU A 63 -4.07 -8.42 -9.76
CA LEU A 63 -5.46 -8.19 -10.19
C LEU A 63 -5.96 -6.79 -9.78
N LEU A 64 -5.65 -6.33 -8.57
CA LEU A 64 -6.03 -4.99 -8.10
C LEU A 64 -5.35 -3.88 -8.92
N MET A 65 -4.06 -4.03 -9.21
CA MET A 65 -3.32 -3.06 -10.05
C MET A 65 -3.82 -3.08 -11.51
N PHE A 66 -4.23 -4.25 -12.01
CA PHE A 66 -4.84 -4.38 -13.34
C PHE A 66 -6.22 -3.70 -13.40
N LEU A 67 -7.07 -3.93 -12.39
CA LEU A 67 -8.39 -3.28 -12.29
C LEU A 67 -8.25 -1.76 -12.18
N ALA A 68 -7.32 -1.27 -11.36
CA ALA A 68 -7.02 0.16 -11.27
C ALA A 68 -6.58 0.74 -12.64
N GLY A 69 -5.82 -0.02 -13.42
CA GLY A 69 -5.47 0.34 -14.80
C GLY A 69 -6.65 0.33 -15.77
N LEU A 70 -7.63 -0.56 -15.59
CA LEU A 70 -8.83 -0.65 -16.42
C LEU A 70 -9.83 0.47 -16.13
N GLU A 71 -9.93 0.91 -14.86
CA GLU A 71 -10.76 2.05 -14.44
C GLU A 71 -10.16 3.41 -14.86
N ALA A 72 -8.88 3.44 -15.25
CA ALA A 72 -8.19 4.66 -15.64
C ALA A 72 -8.71 5.23 -16.98
N ASN A 73 -9.26 6.44 -16.92
CA ASN A 73 -9.77 7.15 -18.10
C ASN A 73 -8.63 7.73 -18.95
N LEU A 74 -8.22 6.99 -19.99
CA LEU A 74 -7.15 7.40 -20.92
C LEU A 74 -7.40 8.75 -21.61
N SER A 75 -8.66 9.12 -21.84
CA SER A 75 -9.04 10.41 -22.47
C SER A 75 -8.76 11.60 -21.54
N LEU A 76 -9.12 11.49 -20.27
CA LEU A 76 -8.82 12.48 -19.24
C LEU A 76 -7.31 12.55 -18.98
N LEU A 77 -6.63 11.41 -18.94
CA LEU A 77 -5.18 11.34 -18.75
C LEU A 77 -4.43 12.10 -19.86
N LYS A 78 -4.81 11.90 -21.14
CA LYS A 78 -4.21 12.65 -22.26
C LYS A 78 -4.45 14.16 -22.15
N LYS A 79 -5.64 14.57 -21.68
CA LYS A 79 -5.97 16.00 -21.49
C LYS A 79 -5.14 16.65 -20.36
N TYR A 80 -4.88 15.91 -19.29
CA TYR A 80 -4.16 16.41 -18.10
C TYR A 80 -2.72 15.89 -17.99
N ILE A 81 -2.13 15.42 -19.09
CA ILE A 81 -0.80 14.81 -19.05
C ILE A 81 0.28 15.81 -18.63
N LYS A 82 0.19 17.08 -19.09
CA LYS A 82 1.15 18.13 -18.75
C LYS A 82 1.15 18.47 -17.24
N PRO A 83 0.00 18.79 -16.61
CA PRO A 83 -0.03 19.04 -15.16
C PRO A 83 0.30 17.78 -14.35
N SER A 84 -0.16 16.60 -14.78
CA SER A 84 0.16 15.32 -14.12
C SER A 84 1.66 15.04 -14.12
N LEU A 85 2.35 15.27 -15.25
CA LEU A 85 3.80 15.04 -15.35
C LEU A 85 4.59 16.04 -14.49
N LEU A 86 4.15 17.30 -14.43
CA LEU A 86 4.78 18.31 -13.58
C LEU A 86 4.68 17.92 -12.10
N VAL A 87 3.49 17.48 -11.66
CA VAL A 87 3.24 17.02 -10.29
C VAL A 87 4.03 15.75 -9.98
N ALA A 88 4.10 14.78 -10.90
CA ALA A 88 4.90 13.57 -10.71
C ALA A 88 6.39 13.89 -10.56
N ILE A 89 6.96 14.71 -11.44
CA ILE A 89 8.38 15.10 -11.39
C ILE A 89 8.69 15.86 -10.10
N THR A 90 7.88 16.85 -9.75
CA THR A 90 8.08 17.65 -8.53
C THR A 90 7.88 16.84 -7.26
N GLY A 91 6.86 15.98 -7.21
CA GLY A 91 6.58 15.06 -6.10
C GLY A 91 7.67 14.01 -5.89
N VAL A 92 8.50 13.73 -6.89
CA VAL A 92 9.64 12.81 -6.78
C VAL A 92 10.92 13.56 -6.40
N LEU A 93 11.21 14.69 -7.06
CA LEU A 93 12.42 15.51 -6.84
C LEU A 93 12.45 16.20 -5.48
N VAL A 94 11.32 16.78 -5.05
CA VAL A 94 11.26 17.55 -3.80
C VAL A 94 11.56 16.67 -2.58
N PRO A 95 10.90 15.52 -2.38
CA PRO A 95 11.24 14.63 -1.27
C PRO A 95 12.67 14.10 -1.38
N LEU A 96 13.17 13.82 -2.59
CA LEU A 96 14.55 13.34 -2.77
C LEU A 96 15.56 14.34 -2.19
N LEU A 97 15.42 15.63 -2.55
CA LEU A 97 16.30 16.68 -2.05
C LEU A 97 16.17 16.88 -0.53
N ILE A 98 14.94 16.81 0.00
CA ILE A 98 14.70 16.97 1.45
C ILE A 98 15.30 15.80 2.25
N PHE A 99 15.04 14.55 1.86
CA PHE A 99 15.59 13.37 2.54
C PHE A 99 17.12 13.31 2.41
N TYR A 100 17.65 13.64 1.23
CA TYR A 100 19.09 13.75 1.03
C TYR A 100 19.72 14.84 1.91
N GLY A 101 19.17 16.05 1.92
CA GLY A 101 19.70 17.16 2.71
C GLY A 101 19.61 16.95 4.22
N THR A 102 18.48 16.42 4.71
CA THR A 102 18.30 16.13 6.14
C THR A 102 19.26 15.05 6.61
N THR A 103 19.37 13.93 5.90
CA THR A 103 20.29 12.85 6.30
C THR A 103 21.76 13.26 6.29
N GLN A 104 22.16 14.16 5.39
CA GLN A 104 23.52 14.68 5.34
C GLN A 104 23.85 15.62 6.52
N LEU A 105 22.86 16.37 7.01
CA LEU A 105 22.99 17.18 8.23
C LEU A 105 23.10 16.33 9.50
N PHE A 106 22.44 15.16 9.53
CA PHE A 106 22.49 14.21 10.64
C PHE A 106 23.63 13.18 10.54
N GLY A 107 24.47 13.23 9.49
CA GLY A 107 25.64 12.36 9.33
C GLY A 107 25.33 10.90 8.98
N TYR A 108 24.15 10.61 8.42
CA TYR A 108 23.77 9.25 8.02
C TYR A 108 24.33 8.85 6.64
N GLU A 109 24.50 7.54 6.41
CA GLU A 109 24.95 7.01 5.13
C GLU A 109 23.94 7.28 3.99
N MET A 110 24.48 7.51 2.78
CA MET A 110 23.72 7.75 1.54
C MET A 110 22.66 6.68 1.25
N LYS A 111 22.91 5.43 1.65
CA LYS A 111 21.97 4.30 1.44
C LYS A 111 20.65 4.52 2.19
N THR A 112 20.72 5.06 3.40
CA THR A 112 19.56 5.33 4.26
C THR A 112 18.68 6.43 3.67
N SER A 113 19.29 7.45 3.05
CA SER A 113 18.58 8.55 2.40
C SER A 113 17.73 8.06 1.22
N PHE A 114 18.29 7.20 0.36
CA PHE A 114 17.57 6.62 -0.76
C PHE A 114 16.45 5.68 -0.31
N PHE A 115 16.66 4.92 0.77
CA PHE A 115 15.63 4.03 1.32
C PHE A 115 14.42 4.83 1.85
N LEU A 116 14.67 5.85 2.66
CA LEU A 116 13.61 6.71 3.21
C LEU A 116 12.83 7.43 2.11
N TRP A 117 13.54 7.93 1.10
CA TRP A 117 12.91 8.56 -0.07
C TRP A 117 12.01 7.59 -0.84
N TYR A 118 12.48 6.37 -1.13
CA TYR A 118 11.69 5.36 -1.82
C TYR A 118 10.40 5.02 -1.07
N CYS A 119 10.48 4.86 0.26
CA CYS A 119 9.30 4.65 1.09
C CYS A 119 8.30 5.81 0.97
N PHE A 120 8.76 7.06 1.02
CA PHE A 120 7.88 8.24 0.95
C PHE A 120 7.26 8.46 -0.45
N CYS A 121 7.99 8.16 -1.52
CA CYS A 121 7.52 8.35 -2.88
C CYS A 121 6.23 7.55 -3.18
N GLY A 122 6.09 6.36 -2.58
CA GLY A 122 4.89 5.52 -2.74
C GLY A 122 3.61 6.16 -2.20
N TYR A 123 3.69 6.97 -1.14
CA TYR A 123 2.51 7.59 -0.51
C TYR A 123 2.03 8.83 -1.27
N GLN A 124 2.94 9.61 -1.85
CA GLN A 124 2.60 10.87 -2.51
C GLN A 124 1.91 10.66 -3.87
N CYS A 125 2.24 9.56 -4.57
CA CYS A 125 1.69 9.26 -5.90
C CYS A 125 0.17 8.94 -5.86
N PHE A 126 -0.35 8.51 -4.71
CA PHE A 126 -1.77 8.19 -4.53
C PHE A 126 -2.63 9.40 -4.14
N TYR A 127 -2.03 10.46 -3.57
CA TYR A 127 -2.78 11.62 -3.05
C TYR A 127 -3.10 12.68 -4.12
N TYR A 128 -2.50 12.55 -5.30
CA TYR A 128 -2.52 13.58 -6.36
C TYR A 128 -3.11 13.10 -7.70
N CYS A 129 -3.59 11.86 -7.77
CA CYS A 129 -4.42 11.35 -8.87
C CYS A 129 -5.89 11.45 -8.48
#